data_AF-A0A382ETT4-F1
#
_entry.id   AF-A0A382ETT4-F1
#
_cell.length_a   1.000
_cell.length_b   1.000
_cell.length_c   1.000
_cell.angle_alpha   90.00
_cell.angle_beta   90.00
_cell.angle_gamma   90.00
#
_symmetry.space_group_name_H-M   'P 1'
#
loop_
_entity.id
_entity.type
_entity.pdbx_description
1 polymer ?
#
loop_
_entity_poly.entity_id
_entity_poly.type
_entity_poly.pdbx_seq_one_letter_code
_entity_poly.pdbx_strand_id
1 'polypeptide(L)' 'MSDVFPRWTNRLPGQIIFGLLLVGGVVTAGLTYFFTPKYTRVGYQPTQPVPFSHSIHVQQLGLDCRYCH' A
#
# COMPACT_ATOMS: atom_id res chain seq x y z
N MET A 1 3.44 47.50 11.83
CA MET A 1 3.28 46.17 12.46
C MET A 1 2.05 46.29 13.33
N SER A 2 1.02 45.48 13.10
CA SER A 2 -0.21 45.56 13.89
C SER A 2 0.09 45.16 15.34
N ASP A 3 -0.35 45.96 16.32
CA ASP A 3 -0.21 45.68 17.76
C ASP A 3 -1.05 44.48 18.25
N VAL A 4 -1.73 43.80 17.32
CA VAL A 4 -2.65 42.70 17.58
C VAL A 4 -1.91 41.38 17.84
N PHE A 5 -0.70 41.18 17.27
CA PHE A 5 0.04 39.93 17.40
C PHE A 5 1.50 40.14 17.86
N PRO A 6 2.00 39.31 18.80
CA PRO A 6 3.40 39.36 19.21
C PRO A 6 4.38 39.11 18.06
N ARG A 7 5.59 39.70 18.11
CA ARG A 7 6.61 39.58 17.04
C ARG A 7 7.06 38.14 16.74
N TRP A 8 6.95 37.23 17.70
CA TRP A 8 7.31 35.82 17.50
C TRP A 8 6.39 35.12 16.50
N THR A 9 5.14 35.61 16.36
CA THR A 9 4.15 35.10 15.40
C THR A 9 4.62 35.24 13.95
N ASN A 10 5.54 36.16 13.63
CA ASN A 10 6.11 36.29 12.29
C ASN A 10 6.89 35.05 11.83
N ARG A 11 7.35 34.20 12.75
CA ARG A 11 8.05 32.94 12.44
C ARG A 11 7.10 31.78 12.19
N LEU A 12 5.86 31.87 12.70
CA LEU A 12 4.88 30.79 12.62
C LEU A 12 4.53 30.38 11.18
N PRO A 13 4.27 31.30 10.23
CA PRO A 13 3.94 30.90 8.86
C PRO A 13 5.03 30.03 8.22
N GLY A 14 6.30 30.41 8.41
CA GLY A 14 7.44 29.63 7.90
C GLY A 14 7.54 28.25 8.55
N GLN A 15 7.33 28.16 9.87
CA GLN A 15 7.34 26.89 10.61
C GLN A 15 6.16 25.99 10.20
N ILE A 16 4.97 26.55 9.98
CA ILE A 16 3.79 25.82 9.53
C ILE A 16 4.02 25.28 8.12
N ILE A 17 4.51 26.11 7.18
CA ILE A 17 4.81 25.67 5.81
C ILE A 17 5.85 24.55 5.82
N PHE A 18 6.94 24.71 6.56
CA PHE A 18 7.98 23.67 6.67
C PHE A 18 7.44 22.37 7.27
N GLY A 19 6.65 22.46 8.34
CA GLY A 19 6.01 21.31 8.97
C GLY A 19 5.05 20.59 8.03
N LEU A 20 4.22 21.33 7.29
CA LEU A 20 3.29 20.77 6.31
C LEU A 20 4.01 20.10 5.15
N LEU A 21 5.11 20.67 4.66
CA LEU A 21 5.92 20.07 3.60
C LEU A 21 6.58 18.77 4.05
N LEU A 22 7.14 18.74 5.27
CA LEU A 22 7.73 17.52 5.84
C LEU A 22 6.68 16.42 6.03
N VAL A 23 5.58 16.74 6.69
CA VAL A 23 4.51 15.76 6.94
C VAL A 23 3.90 15.30 5.62
N GLY A 24 3.58 16.23 4.72
CA GLY A 24 3.04 15.91 3.40
C GLY A 24 3.98 15.04 2.57
N GLY A 25 5.29 15.33 2.59
CA GLY A 25 6.31 14.55 1.90
C GLY A 25 6.42 13.12 2.43
N VAL A 26 6.50 12.96 3.76
CA VAL A 26 6.59 11.63 4.39
C VAL A 26 5.32 10.81 4.14
N VAL A 27 4.15 11.41 4.30
CA VAL A 27 2.87 10.73 4.06
C VAL A 27 2.77 10.30 2.60
N THR A 28 3.10 11.19 1.65
CA THR A 28 3.06 10.89 0.22
C THR A 28 4.03 9.76 -0.15
N ALA A 29 5.25 9.78 0.40
CA ALA A 29 6.23 8.73 0.17
C ALA A 29 5.78 7.37 0.75
N GLY A 30 5.22 7.37 1.96
CA GLY A 30 4.69 6.16 2.58
C GLY A 30 3.53 5.55 1.79
N LEU A 31 2.59 6.39 1.37
CA LEU A 31 1.44 5.93 0.59
C LEU A 31 1.87 5.36 -0.76
N THR A 32 2.70 6.07 -1.52
CA THR A 32 3.13 5.61 -2.85
C THR A 32 3.94 4.32 -2.80
N TYR A 33 4.68 4.08 -1.72
CA TYR A 33 5.47 2.85 -1.55
C TYR A 33 4.63 1.66 -1.10
N PHE A 34 3.82 1.80 -0.05
CA PHE A 34 3.13 0.67 0.57
C PHE A 34 1.78 0.35 -0.05
N PHE A 35 1.13 1.31 -0.71
CA PHE A 35 -0.20 1.11 -1.28
C PHE A 35 -0.12 0.61 -2.72
N THR A 36 0.70 -0.43 -2.94
CA THR A 36 0.84 -1.12 -4.23
C THR A 36 0.33 -2.57 -4.14
N PRO A 37 -0.11 -3.19 -5.25
CA PRO A 37 -0.58 -4.59 -5.26
C PRO A 37 0.42 -5.60 -4.70
N LYS A 38 1.70 -5.22 -4.68
CA LYS A 38 2.83 -5.97 -4.12
C LYS A 38 2.58 -6.43 -2.69
N TYR A 39 1.84 -5.67 -1.90
CA TYR A 39 1.57 -6.00 -0.49
C TYR A 39 0.14 -6.49 -0.26
N THR A 40 -0.71 -6.47 -1.30
CA THR A 40 -2.15 -6.73 -1.17
C THR A 40 -2.66 -7.89 -2.02
N ARG A 41 -1.85 -8.49 -2.91
CA ARG A 41 -2.23 -9.62 -3.79
C ARG A 41 -1.52 -10.95 -3.47
N VAL A 42 -1.47 -11.30 -2.19
CA VAL A 42 -1.00 -12.61 -1.71
C VAL A 42 -2.11 -13.62 -1.95
N GLY A 43 -1.84 -14.71 -2.65
CA GLY A 43 -2.90 -15.66 -3.03
C GLY A 43 -3.84 -15.14 -4.12
N TYR A 44 -3.41 -14.14 -4.91
CA TYR A 44 -4.12 -13.75 -6.12
C TYR A 44 -4.37 -14.95 -7.03
N GLN A 45 -5.64 -15.27 -7.25
CA GLN A 45 -6.10 -16.38 -8.09
C GLN A 45 -7.13 -15.85 -9.10
N PRO A 46 -6.73 -15.63 -10.36
CA PRO A 46 -7.65 -15.15 -11.38
C PRO A 46 -8.66 -16.21 -11.78
N THR A 47 -9.81 -15.79 -12.31
CA THR A 47 -10.81 -16.70 -12.87
C THR A 47 -10.19 -17.48 -14.02
N GLN A 48 -10.24 -18.80 -13.88
CA GLN A 48 -9.73 -19.65 -14.92
C GLN A 48 -10.81 -19.88 -15.98
N PRO A 49 -10.45 -19.93 -17.27
CA PRO A 49 -11.38 -20.27 -18.34
C PRO A 49 -12.06 -21.63 -18.15
N VAL A 50 -11.41 -22.52 -17.39
CA VAL A 50 -11.89 -23.86 -17.03
C VAL A 50 -11.78 -24.02 -15.51
N PRO A 51 -12.77 -24.63 -14.83
CA PRO A 51 -12.78 -24.77 -13.37
C PRO A 51 -11.85 -25.92 -12.92
N PHE A 52 -10.56 -25.76 -13.16
CA PHE A 52 -9.56 -26.72 -12.73
C PHE A 52 -9.43 -26.73 -11.20
N SER A 53 -9.39 -27.93 -10.61
CA SER A 53 -9.32 -28.11 -9.16
C SER A 53 -8.15 -29.01 -8.79
N HIS A 54 -7.07 -28.45 -8.25
CA HIS A 54 -5.94 -29.24 -7.74
C HIS A 54 -6.34 -30.20 -6.61
N SER A 55 -7.37 -29.88 -5.83
CA SER A 55 -7.77 -30.73 -4.70
C SER A 55 -8.36 -32.06 -5.17
N ILE A 56 -9.15 -32.07 -6.24
CA ILE A 56 -9.67 -33.33 -6.81
C ILE A 56 -8.52 -34.19 -7.30
N HIS A 57 -7.58 -33.60 -8.04
CA HIS A 57 -6.50 -34.34 -8.67
C HIS A 57 -5.52 -34.90 -7.63
N VAL A 58 -5.10 -34.08 -6.65
CA VAL A 58 -4.08 -34.50 -5.68
C VAL A 58 -4.69 -35.28 -4.53
N GLN A 59 -5.78 -34.80 -3.93
CA GLN A 59 -6.26 -35.33 -2.66
C GLN A 59 -7.24 -36.50 -2.86
N GLN A 60 -8.01 -36.51 -3.96
CA GLN A 60 -9.02 -37.55 -4.19
C GLN A 60 -8.52 -38.64 -5.13
N LEU A 61 -7.93 -38.23 -6.25
CA LEU A 61 -7.40 -39.18 -7.23
C LEU A 61 -6.00 -39.69 -6.86
N GLY A 62 -5.35 -39.08 -5.86
CA GLY A 62 -4.00 -39.42 -5.44
C GLY A 62 -2.99 -39.21 -6.56
N LEU A 63 -3.33 -38.40 -7.56
CA LEU A 63 -2.41 -38.09 -8.63
C LEU A 63 -1.24 -37.34 -8.01
N ASP A 64 -0.07 -37.93 -8.21
CA ASP A 64 1.16 -37.27 -7.91
C ASP A 64 1.18 -35.91 -8.63
N CYS A 65 1.65 -34.86 -7.96
CA CYS A 65 1.69 -33.50 -8.50
C CYS A 65 2.38 -33.43 -9.88
N ARG A 66 3.31 -34.37 -10.17
CA ARG A 66 4.07 -34.50 -11.43
C ARG A 66 3.26 -35.02 -12.61
N TYR A 67 2.03 -35.42 -12.37
CA TYR A 67 1.19 -35.91 -13.45
C TYR A 67 0.67 -34.76 -14.34
N CYS A 68 0.55 -33.53 -13.81
CA CYS A 68 0.00 -32.38 -14.56
C CYS A 68 0.85 -31.11 -14.53
N HIS A 69 1.65 -30.89 -13.48
CA HIS A 69 2.64 -29.80 -13.40
C HIS A 69 4.03 -30.34 -13.69
#